data_AF-A0A7M3YF52-F1
#
_entry.id   AF-A0A7M3YF52-F1
#
_cell.length_a   1.000
_cell.length_b   1.000
_cell.length_c   1.000
_cell.angle_alpha   90.00
_cell.angle_beta   90.00
_cell.angle_gamma   90.00
#
_symmetry.space_group_name_H-M   'P 1'
#
loop_
_entity.id
_entity.type
_entity.pdbx_description
1 polymer ?
#
loop_
_entity_poly.entity_id
_entity_poly.type
_entity_poly.pdbx_seq_one_letter_code
_entity_poly.pdbx_strand_id
1 'polypeptide(L)'
;AVRKSQGVAIGTLIGSNITDPLLSIGIAALISPISLTEASYDLTMYLIIPATIIGVSVCLGMMWSGFRFSRLEGGILITFYLLFILALELERQGFLVL
;
A
#
# COMPACT_ATOMS: atom_id res chain seq x y z
N ALA A 1 -22.10 -13.85 -18.04
CA ALA A 1 -22.53 -13.25 -16.75
C ALA A 1 -21.42 -12.49 -15.98
N VAL A 2 -20.25 -12.20 -16.57
CA VAL A 2 -19.09 -11.63 -15.84
C VAL A 2 -19.03 -10.08 -15.85
N ARG A 3 -19.82 -9.39 -16.68
CA ARG A 3 -19.70 -7.93 -16.87
C ARG A 3 -20.44 -7.05 -15.86
N LYS A 4 -21.35 -7.61 -15.04
CA LYS A 4 -22.14 -6.82 -14.07
C LYS A 4 -21.45 -6.60 -12.71
N SER A 5 -20.31 -7.22 -12.44
CA SER A 5 -19.65 -7.17 -11.12
C SER A 5 -18.42 -6.27 -11.04
N GLN A 6 -17.96 -5.61 -12.12
CA GLN A 6 -16.72 -4.82 -12.05
C GLN A 6 -16.75 -3.72 -10.96
N GLY A 7 -17.89 -3.04 -10.80
CA GLY A 7 -18.06 -2.04 -9.72
C GLY A 7 -18.07 -2.66 -8.32
N VAL A 8 -18.71 -3.82 -8.15
CA VAL A 8 -18.73 -4.56 -6.88
C VAL A 8 -17.33 -5.10 -6.54
N ALA A 9 -16.60 -5.59 -7.55
CA ALA A 9 -15.24 -6.09 -7.40
C ALA A 9 -14.26 -4.99 -6.99
N ILE A 10 -14.36 -3.79 -7.58
CA ILE A 10 -13.57 -2.62 -7.14
C ILE A 10 -13.92 -2.22 -5.70
N GLY A 11 -15.22 -2.21 -5.35
CA GLY A 11 -15.67 -1.85 -4.01
C GLY A 11 -15.14 -2.80 -2.94
N THR A 12 -15.14 -4.11 -3.21
CA THR A 12 -14.53 -5.11 -2.33
C THR A 12 -13.01 -4.92 -2.22
N LEU A 13 -12.32 -4.63 -3.33
CA LEU A 13 -10.87 -4.47 -3.37
C LEU A 13 -10.39 -3.22 -2.60
N ILE A 14 -11.07 -2.09 -2.78
CA ILE A 14 -10.80 -0.87 -1.99
C ILE A 14 -11.18 -1.13 -0.51
N GLY A 15 -12.31 -1.79 -0.28
CA GLY A 15 -12.80 -2.14 1.05
C GLY A 15 -11.76 -2.91 1.87
N SER A 16 -11.29 -4.05 1.37
CA SER A 16 -10.29 -4.89 2.06
C SER A 16 -8.99 -4.13 2.32
N ASN A 17 -8.51 -3.34 1.36
CA ASN A 17 -7.27 -2.57 1.53
C ASN A 17 -7.36 -1.49 2.64
N ILE A 18 -8.57 -1.00 2.95
CA ILE A 18 -8.78 -0.05 4.05
C ILE A 18 -9.06 -0.81 5.34
N THR A 19 -10.01 -1.75 5.35
CA THR A 19 -10.44 -2.42 6.59
C THR A 19 -9.37 -3.32 7.17
N ASP A 20 -8.60 -4.02 6.35
CA ASP A 20 -7.65 -5.04 6.83
C ASP A 20 -6.56 -4.42 7.73
N PRO A 21 -5.80 -3.39 7.29
CA PRO A 21 -4.79 -2.78 8.15
C PRO A 21 -5.40 -1.99 9.31
N LEU A 22 -6.49 -1.23 9.10
CA LEU A 22 -7.09 -0.42 10.16
C LEU A 22 -7.64 -1.29 11.29
N LEU A 23 -8.36 -2.35 10.96
CA LEU A 23 -8.96 -3.25 11.93
C LEU A 23 -7.90 -4.11 12.63
N SER A 24 -6.94 -4.65 11.87
CA SER A 24 -5.85 -5.45 12.44
C SER A 24 -4.97 -4.62 13.38
N ILE A 25 -4.53 -3.43 12.97
CA ILE A 25 -3.66 -2.58 13.78
C ILE A 25 -4.44 -1.98 14.96
N GLY A 26 -5.69 -1.56 14.74
CA GLY A 26 -6.54 -1.00 15.80
C GLY A 26 -6.81 -2.01 16.91
N ILE A 27 -7.16 -3.25 16.56
CA ILE A 27 -7.34 -4.32 17.56
C ILE A 27 -6.02 -4.69 18.23
N ALA A 28 -4.93 -4.81 17.47
CA ALA A 28 -3.61 -5.12 18.02
C ALA A 28 -3.18 -4.07 19.07
N ALA A 29 -3.36 -2.78 18.77
CA ALA A 29 -3.01 -1.68 19.66
C ALA A 29 -3.87 -1.64 20.95
N LEU A 30 -5.13 -2.08 20.89
CA LEU A 30 -5.99 -2.20 22.07
C LEU A 30 -5.57 -3.34 23.00
N ILE A 31 -5.12 -4.46 22.44
CA ILE A 31 -4.70 -5.64 23.21
C ILE A 31 -3.28 -5.46 23.77
N SER A 32 -2.36 -4.96 22.95
CA SER A 32 -0.96 -4.74 23.32
C SER A 32 -0.51 -3.39 22.76
N PRO A 33 -0.17 -2.42 23.62
CA PRO A 33 0.32 -1.12 23.16
C PRO A 33 1.53 -1.30 22.24
N ILE A 34 1.39 -0.88 20.98
CA ILE A 34 2.43 -1.00 19.97
C ILE A 34 3.56 -0.06 20.35
N SER A 35 4.71 -0.64 20.71
CA SER A 35 5.93 0.11 21.03
C SER A 35 6.81 0.15 19.78
N LEU A 36 7.12 1.36 19.29
CA LEU A 36 8.00 1.55 18.14
C LEU A 36 9.40 1.89 18.63
N THR A 37 10.41 1.18 18.12
CA THR A 37 11.82 1.58 18.26
C THR A 37 12.10 2.77 17.33
N GLU A 38 13.07 3.62 17.64
CA GLU A 38 13.45 4.78 16.79
C GLU A 38 13.70 4.37 15.33
N ALA A 39 14.47 3.30 15.10
CA ALA A 39 14.69 2.76 13.75
C ALA A 39 13.40 2.34 13.03
N SER A 40 12.44 1.75 13.74
CA SER A 40 11.14 1.38 13.16
C SER A 40 10.27 2.61 12.88
N TYR A 41 10.39 3.65 13.71
CA TYR A 41 9.71 4.92 13.49
C TYR A 41 10.24 5.62 12.23
N ASP A 42 11.56 5.75 12.09
CA ASP A 42 12.19 6.41 10.94
C ASP A 42 11.89 5.68 9.63
N LEU A 43 12.01 4.35 9.60
CA LEU A 43 11.59 3.53 8.46
C LEU A 43 10.13 3.78 8.08
N THR A 44 9.24 3.82 9.09
CA THR A 44 7.82 4.02 8.86
C THR A 44 7.54 5.43 8.32
N MET A 45 8.14 6.45 8.93
CA MET A 45 7.95 7.86 8.64
C MET A 45 8.50 8.26 7.27
N TYR A 46 9.70 7.79 6.92
CA TYR A 46 10.41 8.24 5.72
C TYR A 46 10.26 7.32 4.51
N LEU A 47 9.91 6.05 4.70
CA LEU A 47 9.81 5.10 3.58
C LEU A 47 8.39 4.55 3.42
N ILE A 48 7.81 3.97 4.48
CA ILE A 48 6.53 3.26 4.37
C ILE A 48 5.37 4.23 4.10
N ILE A 49 5.23 5.29 4.91
CA ILE A 49 4.15 6.27 4.76
C ILE A 49 4.22 7.00 3.41
N PRO A 50 5.36 7.58 2.98
CA PRO A 50 5.44 8.27 1.70
C PRO A 50 5.18 7.34 0.51
N ALA A 51 5.74 6.11 0.52
CA ALA A 51 5.49 5.14 -0.54
C ALA A 51 4.00 4.75 -0.62
N THR A 52 3.34 4.59 0.53
CA THR A 52 1.90 4.29 0.59
C THR A 52 1.08 5.44 0.01
N ILE A 53 1.37 6.69 0.38
CA ILE A 53 0.67 7.88 -0.13
C ILE A 53 0.84 8.01 -1.64
N ILE A 54 2.06 7.84 -2.14
CA ILE A 54 2.36 7.89 -3.58
C ILE A 54 1.61 6.78 -4.31
N GLY A 55 1.69 5.54 -3.82
CA GLY A 55 1.02 4.39 -4.43
C GLY A 55 -0.49 4.55 -4.50
N VAL A 56 -1.12 5.00 -3.41
CA VAL A 56 -2.56 5.27 -3.35
C VAL A 56 -2.93 6.41 -4.30
N SER A 57 -2.16 7.50 -4.33
CA SER A 57 -2.41 8.66 -5.20
C SER A 57 -2.32 8.28 -6.69
N VAL A 58 -1.31 7.50 -7.06
CA VAL A 58 -1.15 6.95 -8.43
C VAL A 58 -2.33 6.05 -8.78
N CYS A 59 -2.70 5.12 -7.89
CA CYS A 59 -3.82 4.22 -8.10
C CYS A 59 -5.16 4.97 -8.28
N LEU A 60 -5.44 5.96 -7.42
CA LEU A 60 -6.64 6.80 -7.52
C LEU A 60 -6.66 7.64 -8.80
N GLY A 61 -5.51 8.20 -9.20
CA GLY A 61 -5.38 8.94 -10.46
C GLY A 61 -5.69 8.06 -11.68
N MET A 62 -5.23 6.81 -11.67
CA MET A 62 -5.49 5.85 -12.75
C MET A 62 -6.96 5.40 -12.78
N MET A 63 -7.60 5.25 -11.62
CA MET A 63 -9.03 4.90 -11.52
C MET A 63 -9.96 5.97 -12.10
N TRP A 64 -9.52 7.22 -12.18
CA TRP A 64 -10.33 8.32 -12.72
C TRP A 64 -10.67 8.17 -14.22
N SER A 65 -9.91 7.35 -14.96
CA SER A 65 -10.12 7.04 -16.38
C SER A 65 -11.28 6.05 -16.65
N GLY A 66 -12.25 5.94 -15.73
CA GLY A 66 -13.45 5.11 -15.90
C GLY A 66 -13.34 3.67 -15.38
N PHE A 67 -12.59 3.44 -14.30
CA PHE A 67 -12.49 2.14 -13.60
C PHE A 67 -12.04 0.96 -14.47
N ARG A 68 -11.25 1.22 -15.52
CA ARG A 68 -10.69 0.19 -16.39
C ARG A 68 -9.18 0.16 -16.23
N PHE A 69 -8.69 -0.81 -15.47
CA PHE A 69 -7.26 -1.07 -15.38
C PHE A 69 -6.72 -1.61 -16.70
N SER A 70 -5.87 -0.83 -17.37
CA SER A 70 -5.13 -1.30 -18.54
C SER A 70 -3.94 -2.20 -18.12
N ARG A 71 -3.42 -3.03 -19.05
CA ARG A 71 -2.25 -3.87 -18.76
C ARG A 71 -1.00 -3.04 -18.43
N LEU A 72 -0.91 -1.84 -19.00
CA LEU A 72 0.18 -0.89 -18.73
C LEU A 72 0.06 -0.32 -17.32
N GLU A 73 -1.14 0.07 -16.92
CA GLU A 73 -1.44 0.54 -15.56
C GLU A 73 -1.08 -0.51 -14.51
N GLY A 74 -1.46 -1.78 -14.73
CA GLY A 74 -1.04 -2.88 -13.88
C GLY A 74 0.48 -3.06 -13.82
N GLY A 75 1.17 -2.92 -14.96
CA GLY A 75 2.63 -2.99 -15.04
C GLY A 75 3.33 -1.89 -14.24
N ILE A 76 2.81 -0.67 -14.26
CA ILE A 76 3.32 0.47 -13.48
C ILE A 76 3.21 0.17 -11.97
N LEU A 77 2.04 -0.29 -11.51
CA LEU A 77 1.82 -0.62 -10.10
C LEU A 77 2.71 -1.77 -9.63
N ILE A 78 2.88 -2.82 -10.44
CA ILE A 78 3.79 -3.93 -10.13
C ILE A 78 5.23 -3.42 -10.05
N THR A 79 5.66 -2.60 -10.99
CA THR A 79 7.02 -2.03 -10.99
C THR A 79 7.26 -1.17 -9.76
N PHE A 80 6.30 -0.32 -9.40
CA PHE A 80 6.34 0.48 -8.18
C PHE A 80 6.45 -0.41 -6.92
N TYR A 81 5.68 -1.49 -6.85
CA TYR A 81 5.74 -2.43 -5.74
C TYR A 81 7.09 -3.16 -5.64
N LEU A 82 7.68 -3.56 -6.77
CA LEU A 82 9.02 -4.15 -6.80
C LEU A 82 10.10 -3.17 -6.33
N LEU A 83 10.02 -1.90 -6.76
CA LEU A 83 10.93 -0.85 -6.29
C LEU A 83 10.78 -0.61 -4.78
N PHE A 84 9.55 -0.64 -4.27
CA PHE A 84 9.29 -0.54 -2.84
C PHE A 84 9.91 -1.68 -2.04
N ILE A 85 9.75 -2.93 -2.49
CA ILE A 85 10.41 -4.10 -1.87
C ILE A 85 11.93 -3.96 -1.93
N LEU A 86 12.48 -3.54 -3.07
CA LEU A 86 13.92 -3.33 -3.21
C LEU A 86 14.42 -2.26 -2.23
N ALA A 87 13.70 -1.15 -2.08
CA ALA A 87 14.05 -0.09 -1.15
C ALA A 87 14.03 -0.58 0.32
N LEU A 88 13.02 -1.39 0.69
CA LEU A 88 12.96 -2.03 2.00
C LEU A 88 14.14 -2.97 2.24
N GLU A 89 14.51 -3.77 1.23
CA GLU A 89 15.61 -4.72 1.34
C GLU A 89 16.97 -3.99 1.44
N LEU A 90 17.15 -2.87 0.75
CA LEU A 90 18.36 -2.05 0.84
C LEU A 90 18.49 -1.34 2.21
N GLU A 91 17.37 -0.86 2.77
CA GLU A 91 17.34 -0.34 4.14
C GLU A 91 17.68 -1.44 5.15
N ARG A 92 17.08 -2.63 4.99
CA ARG A 92 17.39 -3.81 5.83
C ARG A 92 18.87 -4.22 5.79
N GLN A 93 19.54 -4.07 4.64
CA GLN A 93 20.97 -4.34 4.47
C GLN A 93 21.87 -3.21 5.01
N GLY A 94 21.29 -2.12 5.52
CA GLY A 94 22.02 -0.95 6.03
C GLY A 94 22.61 -0.06 4.93
N PHE A 95 22.19 -0.23 3.67
CA PHE A 95 22.65 0.59 2.54
C PHE A 95 21.93 1.94 2.49
N LEU A 96 20.67 1.99 2.92
CA LEU A 96 19.91 3.21 3.14
C LEU A 96 19.83 3.44 4.65
N VAL A 97 20.49 4.49 5.14
CA VAL A 97 20.32 4.98 6.51
C VAL A 97 19.29 6.10 6.44
N LEU A 98 18.03 5.74 6.61
CA LEU A 98 16.90 6.66 6.73
C LEU A 98 16.61 6.94 8.20
#